data_AF-A0A920SI45-F1
#
_entry.id   AF-A0A920SI45-F1
#
_cell.length_a   1.000
_cell.length_b   1.000
_cell.length_c   1.000
_cell.angle_alpha   90.00
_cell.angle_beta   90.00
_cell.angle_gamma   90.00
#
_symmetry.space_group_name_H-M   'P 1'
#
loop_
_entity.id
_entity.type
_entity.pdbx_description
1 polymer ?
#
loop_
_entity_poly.entity_id
_entity_poly.type
_entity_poly.pdbx_seq_one_letter_code
_entity_poly.pdbx_strand_id
1 'polypeptide(L)'
;MVDDGTLQDRRGSLTIDERERPHRNRLIEDGRLRGYMQDTLNARLMGVAPTGNGRRESYAHLPMPRMTNTYMFPGDCDPAEILASVDRGLMRLILAAVRSISLRASLFFTSEAYLVEKGRSRRLSKGQL
;
A
#
# COMPACT_ATOMS: atom_id res chain seq x y z
N MET A 1 -3.96 5.97 6.69
CA MET A 1 -3.60 4.74 5.94
C MET A 1 -4.39 3.57 6.50
N VAL A 2 -4.97 2.77 5.62
CA VAL A 2 -5.88 1.68 5.95
C VAL A 2 -5.50 0.44 5.17
N ASP A 3 -5.70 -0.73 5.78
CA ASP A 3 -5.80 -2.01 5.08
C ASP A 3 -7.26 -2.49 5.16
N ASP A 4 -7.91 -2.69 4.01
CA ASP A 4 -9.33 -2.99 3.93
C ASP A 4 -9.59 -4.29 3.16
N GLY A 5 -9.91 -5.35 3.89
CA GLY A 5 -10.28 -6.65 3.33
C GLY A 5 -11.73 -6.75 2.87
N THR A 6 -12.55 -5.71 3.11
CA THR A 6 -14.02 -5.74 2.92
C THR A 6 -14.48 -5.16 1.58
N LEU A 7 -13.56 -4.63 0.77
CA LEU A 7 -13.91 -4.01 -0.51
C LEU A 7 -14.49 -5.03 -1.49
N GLN A 8 -15.72 -4.80 -1.94
CA GLN A 8 -16.38 -5.72 -2.88
C GLN A 8 -15.63 -5.81 -4.21
N ASP A 9 -15.52 -7.03 -4.75
CA ASP A 9 -14.94 -7.36 -6.07
C ASP A 9 -13.50 -6.87 -6.28
N ARG A 10 -12.74 -6.63 -5.21
CA ARG A 10 -11.32 -6.30 -5.29
C ARG A 10 -10.46 -7.54 -5.11
N ARG A 11 -9.41 -7.64 -5.93
CA ARG A 11 -8.45 -8.75 -5.90
C ARG A 11 -7.82 -9.00 -4.53
N GLY A 12 -7.60 -7.95 -3.74
CA GLY A 12 -6.99 -8.06 -2.41
C GLY A 12 -7.97 -8.44 -1.30
N SER A 13 -9.27 -8.41 -1.58
CA SER A 13 -10.32 -8.67 -0.60
C SER A 13 -10.50 -10.16 -0.34
N LEU A 14 -11.05 -10.45 0.83
CA LEU A 14 -11.28 -11.81 1.31
C LEU A 14 -12.74 -11.96 1.70
N THR A 15 -13.28 -13.18 1.59
CA THR A 15 -14.60 -13.48 2.17
C THR A 15 -14.45 -13.93 3.62
N ILE A 16 -13.40 -14.70 3.91
CA ILE A 16 -13.03 -15.24 5.22
C ILE A 16 -11.51 -15.32 5.27
N ASP A 17 -10.94 -14.99 6.43
CA ASP A 17 -9.52 -15.11 6.73
C ASP A 17 -9.34 -15.84 8.08
N GLU A 18 -8.68 -17.01 8.09
CA GLU A 18 -8.54 -17.86 9.30
C GLU A 18 -9.83 -18.10 10.12
N ARG A 19 -11.01 -18.14 9.47
CA ARG A 19 -12.35 -18.23 10.09
C ARG A 19 -12.89 -16.93 10.67
N GLU A 20 -12.12 -15.84 10.60
CA GLU A 20 -12.57 -14.48 10.88
C GLU A 20 -13.10 -13.79 9.62
N ARG A 21 -14.01 -12.84 9.82
CA ARG A 21 -14.44 -11.97 8.72
C ARG A 21 -13.36 -10.91 8.49
N PRO A 22 -13.15 -10.46 7.25
CA PRO A 22 -12.24 -9.35 7.01
C PRO A 22 -12.78 -8.06 7.64
N HIS A 23 -11.86 -7.19 8.06
CA HIS A 23 -12.16 -5.90 8.64
C HIS A 23 -11.42 -4.78 7.92
N ARG A 24 -11.88 -3.55 8.17
CA ARG A 24 -11.18 -2.34 7.76
C ARG A 24 -10.28 -1.86 8.89
N ASN A 25 -8.98 -2.08 8.74
CA ASN A 25 -7.98 -1.79 9.77
C ASN A 25 -7.32 -0.44 9.53
N ARG A 26 -7.46 0.48 10.49
CA ARG A 26 -6.74 1.75 10.47
C ARG A 26 -5.34 1.55 11.03
N LEU A 27 -4.33 1.62 10.16
CA LEU A 27 -2.93 1.39 10.53
C LEU A 27 -2.27 2.69 10.98
N ILE A 28 -2.54 3.79 10.27
CA ILE A 28 -2.02 5.13 10.57
C ILE A 28 -3.17 6.12 10.46
N GLU A 29 -3.34 6.96 11.47
CA GLU A 29 -4.28 8.09 11.47
C GLU A 29 -3.52 9.36 11.84
N ASP A 30 -3.68 10.41 11.02
CA ASP A 30 -3.07 11.72 11.24
C ASP A 30 -1.56 11.64 11.53
N GLY A 31 -0.87 10.78 10.78
CA GLY A 31 0.57 10.53 10.93
C GLY A 31 0.96 9.67 12.14
N ARG A 32 0.01 9.20 12.95
CA ARG A 32 0.27 8.39 14.15
C ARG A 32 -0.07 6.92 13.90
N LEU A 33 0.84 6.04 14.28
CA LEU A 33 0.62 4.59 14.26
C LEU A 33 -0.52 4.23 15.22
N ARG A 34 -1.51 3.48 14.74
CA ARG A 34 -2.66 3.01 15.53
C ARG A 34 -2.60 1.54 15.88
N GLY A 35 -1.98 0.73 15.04
CA GLY A 35 -1.89 -0.70 15.26
C GLY A 35 -1.18 -1.43 14.13
N TYR A 36 -1.12 -2.74 14.29
CA TYR A 36 -0.51 -3.67 13.34
C TYR A 36 -1.56 -4.61 12.75
N MET A 37 -1.27 -5.15 11.58
CA MET A 37 -2.02 -6.28 11.02
C MET A 37 -1.61 -7.56 11.76
N GLN A 38 -2.59 -8.39 12.11
CA GLN A 38 -2.41 -9.60 12.91
C GLN A 38 -3.10 -10.81 12.27
N ASP A 39 -2.45 -11.96 12.42
CA ASP A 39 -3.08 -13.27 12.32
C ASP A 39 -3.54 -13.72 13.72
N THR A 40 -4.17 -14.89 13.82
CA THR A 40 -4.68 -15.39 15.10
C THR A 40 -3.55 -15.68 16.10
N LEU A 41 -2.42 -16.20 15.62
CA LEU A 41 -1.28 -16.57 16.48
C LEU A 41 -0.64 -15.34 17.12
N ASN A 42 -0.27 -14.33 16.31
CA ASN A 42 0.40 -13.13 16.77
C ASN A 42 -0.56 -12.24 17.59
N ALA A 43 -1.84 -12.18 17.21
CA ALA A 43 -2.85 -11.51 18.03
C ALA A 43 -2.87 -12.05 19.46
N ARG A 44 -2.88 -13.39 19.60
CA ARG A 44 -2.83 -14.04 20.91
C ARG A 44 -1.53 -13.76 21.67
N LEU A 45 -0.37 -13.83 21.00
CA LEU A 45 0.93 -13.57 21.63
C LEU A 45 1.06 -12.11 22.10
N MET A 46 0.46 -11.17 21.39
CA MET A 46 0.46 -9.75 21.72
C MET A 46 -0.70 -9.33 22.63
N GLY A 47 -1.63 -10.24 22.96
CA GLY A 47 -2.80 -9.94 23.79
C GLY A 47 -3.79 -8.96 23.13
N VAL A 48 -3.86 -8.96 21.79
CA VAL A 48 -4.77 -8.10 21.00
C VAL A 48 -5.76 -8.94 20.20
N ALA A 49 -6.77 -8.31 19.62
CA ALA A 49 -7.72 -8.98 18.74
C ALA A 49 -7.10 -9.30 17.35
N PRO A 50 -7.49 -10.40 16.70
CA PRO A 50 -7.18 -10.64 15.29
C PRO A 50 -7.77 -9.52 14.41
N THR A 51 -7.10 -9.22 13.30
CA THR A 51 -7.51 -8.13 12.41
C THR A 51 -8.01 -8.61 11.04
N GLY A 52 -8.12 -9.92 10.82
CA GLY A 52 -8.47 -10.51 9.53
C GLY A 52 -7.36 -10.36 8.49
N ASN A 53 -6.10 -10.54 8.90
CA ASN A 53 -4.91 -10.48 8.05
C ASN A 53 -4.06 -11.78 8.01
N GLY A 54 -4.50 -12.89 8.59
CA GLY A 54 -3.84 -14.21 8.58
C GLY A 54 -3.89 -14.97 7.26
N ARG A 55 -3.16 -14.50 6.24
CA ARG A 55 -3.20 -15.11 4.90
C ARG A 55 -2.14 -16.20 4.72
N ARG A 56 -2.50 -17.23 3.96
CA ARG A 56 -1.59 -18.26 3.42
C ARG A 56 -1.69 -18.36 1.91
N GLU A 57 -0.63 -18.83 1.27
CA GLU A 57 -0.60 -19.05 -0.18
C GLU A 57 -1.44 -20.26 -0.61
N SER A 58 -1.36 -21.35 0.15
CA SER A 58 -2.08 -22.60 -0.12
C SER A 58 -2.25 -23.41 1.15
N TYR A 59 -2.94 -24.55 1.07
CA TYR A 59 -3.13 -25.46 2.20
C TYR A 59 -1.81 -25.99 2.79
N ALA A 60 -0.74 -26.04 1.99
CA ALA A 60 0.56 -26.55 2.37
C ALA A 60 1.41 -25.52 3.16
N HIS A 61 0.93 -24.29 3.31
CA HIS A 61 1.65 -23.21 3.97
C HIS A 61 0.91 -22.73 5.22
N LEU A 62 1.70 -22.40 6.25
CA LEU A 62 1.19 -21.74 7.44
C LEU A 62 0.73 -20.32 7.10
N PRO A 63 -0.40 -19.87 7.66
CA PRO A 63 -0.82 -18.48 7.56
C PRO A 63 0.07 -17.55 8.39
N MET A 64 0.10 -16.28 7.99
CA MET A 64 0.89 -15.23 8.64
C MET A 64 0.23 -13.86 8.38
N PRO A 65 0.55 -12.80 9.15
CA PRO A 65 -0.02 -11.48 8.94
C PRO A 65 0.38 -10.91 7.55
N ARG A 66 -0.61 -10.56 6.73
CA ARG A 66 -0.45 -10.05 5.36
C ARG A 66 -1.50 -9.01 5.01
N MET A 67 -1.10 -8.07 4.15
CA MET A 67 -1.96 -7.02 3.59
C MET A 67 -3.12 -7.60 2.75
N THR A 68 -4.21 -6.84 2.66
CA THR A 68 -5.33 -7.03 1.75
C THR A 68 -5.33 -5.94 0.68
N ASN A 69 -6.16 -4.90 0.81
CA ASN A 69 -6.10 -3.69 0.00
C ASN A 69 -5.63 -2.53 0.87
N THR A 70 -4.35 -2.15 0.72
CA THR A 70 -3.74 -1.09 1.52
C THR A 70 -3.69 0.23 0.76
N TYR A 71 -4.25 1.30 1.33
CA TYR A 71 -4.30 2.62 0.69
C TYR A 71 -4.34 3.78 1.70
N MET A 72 -4.14 4.99 1.19
CA MET A 72 -4.31 6.24 1.94
C MET A 72 -5.67 6.84 1.62
N PHE A 73 -6.32 7.45 2.61
CA PHE A 73 -7.53 8.24 2.36
C PHE A 73 -7.16 9.48 1.53
N PRO A 74 -8.11 10.00 0.71
CA PRO A 74 -7.90 11.26 0.03
C PRO A 74 -7.67 12.38 1.06
N GLY A 75 -6.74 13.29 0.76
CA GLY A 75 -6.60 14.55 1.46
C GLY A 75 -7.44 15.64 0.80
N ASP A 76 -7.25 16.88 1.24
CA ASP A 76 -8.07 18.02 0.81
C ASP A 76 -7.49 18.78 -0.40
N CYS A 77 -6.23 18.52 -0.77
CA CYS A 77 -5.57 19.24 -1.86
C CYS A 77 -6.07 18.79 -3.23
N ASP A 78 -6.32 19.76 -4.12
CA ASP A 78 -6.58 19.48 -5.54
C ASP A 78 -5.29 18.93 -6.19
N PRO A 79 -5.35 17.80 -6.93
CA PRO A 79 -4.21 17.32 -7.73
C PRO A 79 -3.54 18.40 -8.60
N ALA A 80 -4.30 19.37 -9.11
CA ALA A 80 -3.76 20.50 -9.89
C ALA A 80 -2.91 21.45 -9.04
N GLU A 81 -3.29 21.70 -7.78
CA GLU A 81 -2.49 22.49 -6.83
C GLU A 81 -1.19 21.79 -6.46
N ILE A 82 -1.25 20.46 -6.28
CA ILE A 82 -0.05 19.65 -6.04
C ILE A 82 0.92 19.81 -7.20
N LEU A 83 0.44 19.71 -8.44
CA LEU A 83 1.29 19.89 -9.62
C LEU A 83 1.85 21.31 -9.71
N ALA A 84 1.02 22.34 -9.52
CA ALA A 84 1.40 23.74 -9.57
C ALA A 84 2.45 24.12 -8.52
N SER A 85 2.47 23.44 -7.37
CA SER A 85 3.44 23.66 -6.30
C SER A 85 4.88 23.19 -6.62
N VAL A 86 5.08 22.46 -7.73
CA VAL A 86 6.37 21.89 -8.10
C VAL A 86 7.12 22.80 -9.07
N ASP A 87 8.20 23.42 -8.59
CA ASP A 87 9.11 24.23 -9.42
C ASP A 87 9.89 23.38 -10.42
N ARG A 88 10.47 22.26 -9.95
CA ARG A 88 11.16 21.27 -10.79
C ARG A 88 11.14 19.90 -10.12
N GLY A 89 10.60 18.89 -10.80
CA GLY A 89 10.48 17.55 -10.22
C GLY A 89 10.09 16.48 -11.24
N LEU A 90 9.90 15.24 -10.77
CA LEU A 90 9.42 14.12 -11.57
C LEU A 90 8.05 13.68 -11.08
N MET A 91 7.09 13.59 -12.00
CA MET A 91 5.80 12.96 -11.75
C MET A 91 5.80 11.56 -12.38
N ARG A 92 5.38 10.54 -11.62
CA ARG A 92 5.31 9.14 -12.08
C ARG A 92 3.87 8.66 -11.98
N LEU A 93 3.35 8.10 -13.07
CA LEU A 93 1.97 7.57 -13.11
C LEU A 93 1.89 6.11 -12.65
N ILE A 94 2.92 5.32 -12.94
CA ILE A 94 2.94 3.89 -12.61
C ILE A 94 4.30 3.55 -12.03
N LEU A 95 4.30 3.15 -10.77
CA LEU A 95 5.49 2.72 -10.04
C LEU A 95 5.39 1.22 -9.76
N ALA A 96 6.39 0.46 -10.18
CA ALA A 96 6.61 -0.90 -9.73
C ALA A 96 7.73 -0.89 -8.69
N ALA A 97 7.47 -1.43 -7.50
CA ALA A 97 8.45 -1.56 -6.45
C ALA A 97 8.75 -3.05 -6.22
N VAL A 98 10.03 -3.40 -6.20
CA VAL A 98 10.50 -4.74 -5.84
C VAL A 98 11.46 -4.60 -4.68
N ARG A 99 11.21 -5.33 -3.60
CA ARG A 99 12.15 -5.40 -2.49
C ARG A 99 13.19 -6.48 -2.79
N SER A 100 14.44 -6.08 -2.93
CA SER A 100 15.55 -7.02 -3.01
C SER A 100 16.01 -7.33 -1.59
N ILE A 101 15.79 -8.58 -1.15
CA ILE A 101 16.27 -9.05 0.15
C ILE A 101 17.81 -9.05 0.17
N SER A 102 18.44 -9.44 -0.94
CA SER A 102 19.90 -9.49 -1.07
C SER A 102 20.56 -8.13 -0.95
N LEU A 103 19.97 -7.09 -1.55
CA LEU A 103 20.51 -5.72 -1.47
C LEU A 103 20.04 -4.95 -0.23
N ARG A 104 19.13 -5.53 0.57
CA ARG A 104 18.39 -4.83 1.64
C ARG A 104 17.82 -3.48 1.18
N ALA A 105 17.47 -3.40 -0.09
CA ALA A 105 17.06 -2.16 -0.76
C ALA A 105 15.72 -2.36 -1.48
N SER A 106 14.97 -1.28 -1.58
CA SER A 106 13.78 -1.20 -2.41
C SER A 106 14.20 -0.65 -3.78
N LEU A 107 13.98 -1.43 -4.82
CA LEU A 107 14.21 -1.03 -6.21
C LEU A 107 12.88 -0.53 -6.78
N PHE A 108 12.92 0.66 -7.37
CA PHE A 108 11.75 1.32 -7.94
C PHE A 108 11.91 1.49 -9.45
N PHE A 109 10.96 0.96 -10.21
CA PHE A 109 10.90 1.07 -11.65
C PHE A 109 9.64 1.83 -12.05
N THR A 110 9.72 2.65 -13.10
CA THR A 110 8.56 3.38 -13.64
C THR A 110 8.42 3.06 -15.11
N SER A 111 7.20 2.78 -15.57
CA SER A 111 6.93 2.65 -17.00
C SER A 111 6.71 4.00 -17.66
N GLU A 112 6.18 4.97 -16.91
CA GLU A 112 5.92 6.34 -17.38
C GLU A 112 6.33 7.39 -16.37
N ALA A 113 7.04 8.42 -16.84
CA ALA A 113 7.43 9.57 -16.04
C ALA A 113 7.32 10.87 -16.85
N TYR A 114 7.12 11.95 -16.13
CA TYR A 114 6.97 13.29 -16.65
C TYR A 114 7.90 14.21 -15.86
N LEU A 115 8.64 15.04 -16.58
CA LEU A 115 9.34 16.16 -15.98
C LEU A 115 8.32 17.26 -15.69
N VAL A 116 8.28 17.74 -14.46
CA VAL A 116 7.46 18.88 -14.05
C VAL A 116 8.38 20.07 -13.91
N GLU A 117 8.08 21.15 -14.60
CA GLU A 117 8.77 22.44 -14.49
C GLU A 117 7.74 23.56 -14.40
N LYS A 118 7.83 24.36 -13.33
CA LYS A 118 6.92 25.48 -13.03
C LYS A 118 5.44 25.08 -13.16
N GLY A 119 5.08 23.96 -12.54
CA GLY A 119 3.72 23.43 -12.56
C GLY A 119 3.25 22.81 -13.88
N ARG A 120 4.12 22.62 -14.87
CA ARG A 120 3.76 22.01 -16.17
C ARG A 120 4.49 20.70 -16.39
N SER A 121 3.76 19.66 -16.78
CA SER A 121 4.32 18.33 -17.02
C SER A 121 4.63 18.09 -18.50
N ARG A 122 5.82 17.55 -18.79
CA ARG A 122 6.22 17.03 -20.11
C ARG A 122 6.65 15.58 -19.99
N ARG A 123 6.13 14.70 -20.86
CA ARG A 123 6.49 13.28 -20.88
C ARG A 123 7.98 13.10 -21.20
N LEU A 124 8.65 12.25 -20.41
CA LEU A 124 10.03 11.84 -20.66
C LEU A 124 10.06 10.60 -21.57
N SER A 125 10.99 10.57 -22.50
CA SER A 125 11.25 9.38 -23.32
C SER A 125 12.16 8.39 -22.57
N LYS A 126 12.15 7.11 -22.96
CA LYS A 126 12.91 6.03 -22.28
C LYS A 126 14.42 6.29 -22.11
N GLY A 127 15.01 7.19 -22.89
CA GLY A 127 16.43 7.58 -22.79
C GLY A 127 16.71 8.75 -21.83
N GLN A 128 15.69 9.28 -21.15
CA GLN A 128 15.80 10.44 -20.25
C GLN A 128 15.47 10.08 -18.78
N LEU A 129 15.38 8.79 -18.47
CA LEU A 129 15.01 8.22 -17.17
C LEU A 129 16.21 7.67 -16.41
#